data_AF-A0A3B9AM03-F1
#
_entry.id   AF-A0A3B9AM03-F1
#
_cell.length_a   1.000
_cell.length_b   1.000
_cell.length_c   1.000
_cell.angle_alpha   90.00
_cell.angle_beta   90.00
_cell.angle_gamma   90.00
#
_symmetry.space_group_name_H-M   'P 1'
#
loop_
_entity.id
_entity.type
_entity.pdbx_description
1 polymer ?
#
loop_
_entity_poly.entity_id
_entity_poly.type
_entity_poly.pdbx_seq_one_letter_code
_entity_poly.pdbx_strand_id
1 'polypeptide(L)'
;IKQKYGNKISWADLMILTGNCALESMGFKTFGFGGGREDVWEPEEDVYWGSETEWLGDKRYAGARELEHPLAAVQLGLIYVNPDGPNGNPDPLL
;
A
#
# COMPACT_ATOMS: atom_id res chain seq x y z
N ILE A 1 -0.28 -17.67 -14.07
CA ILE A 1 -1.38 -16.93 -14.76
C ILE A 1 -0.85 -15.87 -15.72
N LYS A 2 -0.03 -14.91 -15.29
CA LYS A 2 0.55 -13.89 -16.19
C LYS A 2 1.16 -14.47 -17.47
N GLN A 3 2.02 -15.49 -17.38
CA GLN A 3 2.62 -16.15 -18.56
C GLN A 3 1.60 -16.71 -19.56
N LYS A 4 0.46 -17.24 -19.08
CA LYS A 4 -0.60 -17.80 -19.93
C LYS A 4 -1.32 -16.72 -20.73
N TYR A 5 -1.54 -15.54 -20.14
CA TYR A 5 -2.30 -14.45 -20.74
C TYR A 5 -1.41 -13.35 -21.36
N GLY A 6 -0.10 -13.37 -21.08
CA GLY A 6 0.88 -12.47 -21.66
C GLY A 6 0.49 -11.01 -21.50
N ASN A 7 0.52 -10.27 -22.61
CA ASN A 7 0.21 -8.84 -22.66
C ASN A 7 -1.30 -8.54 -22.69
N LYS A 8 -2.17 -9.56 -22.61
CA LYS A 8 -3.62 -9.35 -22.51
C LYS A 8 -4.08 -8.89 -21.12
N ILE A 9 -3.20 -8.96 -20.13
CA ILE A 9 -3.43 -8.45 -18.78
C ILE A 9 -2.10 -7.97 -18.20
N SER A 10 -2.08 -6.76 -17.64
CA SER A 10 -0.93 -6.21 -16.92
C SER A 10 -0.76 -6.90 -15.56
N TRP A 11 0.43 -6.84 -14.96
CA TRP A 11 0.61 -7.18 -13.56
C TRP A 11 -0.23 -6.26 -12.67
N ALA A 12 -0.29 -4.97 -12.99
CA ALA A 12 -1.09 -3.99 -12.26
C ALA A 12 -2.57 -4.41 -12.15
N ASP A 13 -3.20 -4.82 -13.25
CA ASP A 13 -4.58 -5.31 -13.22
C ASP A 13 -4.68 -6.70 -12.60
N LEU A 14 -3.73 -7.60 -12.87
CA LEU A 14 -3.76 -8.97 -12.37
C LEU A 14 -3.72 -9.03 -10.84
N MET A 15 -2.94 -8.17 -10.19
CA MET A 15 -2.87 -8.11 -8.72
C MET A 15 -4.22 -7.74 -8.10
N ILE A 16 -4.87 -6.71 -8.64
CA ILE A 16 -6.18 -6.25 -8.14
C ILE A 16 -7.30 -7.24 -8.47
N LEU A 17 -7.29 -7.81 -9.67
CA LEU A 17 -8.24 -8.83 -10.08
C LEU A 17 -8.14 -10.08 -9.18
N THR A 18 -6.92 -10.48 -8.83
CA THR A 18 -6.69 -11.63 -7.94
C THR A 18 -7.36 -11.42 -6.58
N GLY A 19 -7.25 -10.22 -6.00
CA GLY A 19 -7.95 -9.88 -4.76
C GLY A 19 -9.47 -9.91 -4.89
N ASN A 20 -10.03 -9.39 -5.99
CA ASN A 20 -11.46 -9.46 -6.28
C ASN A 20 -11.95 -10.90 -6.41
N CYS A 21 -11.24 -11.74 -7.18
CA CYS A 21 -11.56 -13.15 -7.33
C CYS A 21 -11.49 -13.92 -6.00
N ALA A 22 -10.54 -13.58 -5.12
CA ALA A 22 -10.43 -14.20 -3.79
C ALA A 22 -11.64 -13.87 -2.91
N LEU A 23 -12.11 -12.61 -2.93
CA LEU A 23 -13.33 -12.22 -2.23
C LEU A 23 -14.54 -13.01 -2.75
N GLU A 24 -14.70 -13.07 -4.08
CA GLU A 24 -15.82 -13.80 -4.71
C GLU A 24 -15.76 -15.31 -4.42
N SER A 25 -14.57 -15.92 -4.47
CA SER A 25 -14.43 -17.35 -4.18
C SER A 25 -14.72 -17.70 -2.73
N MET A 26 -14.63 -16.73 -1.81
CA MET A 26 -15.00 -16.88 -0.40
C MET A 26 -16.44 -16.43 -0.09
N GLY A 27 -17.25 -16.15 -1.12
CA GLY A 27 -18.68 -15.83 -0.98
C GLY A 27 -18.99 -14.35 -0.79
N PHE A 28 -18.02 -13.45 -0.97
CA PHE A 28 -18.24 -12.01 -0.93
C PHE A 28 -18.44 -11.43 -2.32
N LYS A 29 -19.60 -10.81 -2.58
CA LYS A 29 -19.88 -10.15 -3.86
C LYS A 29 -19.17 -8.80 -3.94
N THR A 30 -18.25 -8.65 -4.89
CA THR A 30 -17.57 -7.39 -5.16
C THR A 30 -18.52 -6.36 -5.80
N PHE A 31 -18.18 -5.08 -5.70
CA PHE A 31 -18.97 -4.02 -6.34
C PHE A 31 -18.81 -4.04 -7.87
N GLY A 32 -17.62 -4.37 -8.36
CA GLY A 32 -17.29 -4.47 -9.78
C GLY A 32 -15.77 -4.38 -9.99
N PHE A 33 -15.33 -4.66 -11.21
CA PHE A 33 -13.92 -4.59 -11.60
C PHE A 33 -13.75 -3.94 -12.98
N GLY A 34 -12.75 -3.05 -13.09
CA GLY A 34 -12.31 -2.44 -14.33
C GLY A 34 -10.80 -2.58 -14.49
N GLY A 35 -10.39 -3.13 -15.63
CA GLY A 35 -8.98 -3.14 -16.06
C GLY A 35 -8.61 -1.88 -16.83
N GLY A 36 -7.37 -1.83 -17.31
CA GLY A 36 -6.80 -0.70 -18.06
C GLY A 36 -5.55 -0.10 -17.42
N ARG A 37 -5.03 -0.69 -16.34
CA ARG A 37 -3.75 -0.25 -15.75
C ARG A 37 -2.62 -0.78 -16.63
N GLU A 38 -1.73 0.10 -17.07
CA GLU A 38 -0.52 -0.32 -17.78
C GLU A 38 0.57 -0.73 -16.78
N ASP A 39 1.40 -1.70 -17.17
CA ASP A 39 2.59 -2.02 -16.39
C ASP A 39 3.65 -0.95 -16.62
N VAL A 40 4.32 -0.54 -15.54
CA VAL A 40 5.56 0.25 -15.62
C VAL A 40 6.77 -0.68 -15.66
N TRP A 41 7.85 -0.23 -16.30
CA TRP A 41 9.07 -1.03 -16.50
C TRP A 41 10.18 -0.68 -15.51
N GLU A 42 10.01 0.41 -14.78
CA GLU A 42 10.93 0.92 -13.76
C GLU A 42 10.11 1.58 -12.64
N PRO A 43 10.66 1.69 -11.42
CA PRO A 43 9.98 2.35 -10.31
C PRO A 43 9.85 3.86 -10.57
N GLU A 44 8.81 4.47 -10.00
CA GLU A 44 8.70 5.94 -9.93
C GLU A 44 9.76 6.48 -8.96
N GLU A 45 10.62 7.39 -9.44
CA GLU A 45 11.72 7.96 -8.65
C GLU A 45 11.36 9.28 -7.95
N ASP A 46 10.22 9.87 -8.30
CA ASP A 46 9.75 11.17 -7.80
C ASP A 46 8.85 11.06 -6.55
N VAL A 47 8.60 9.84 -6.08
CA VAL A 47 7.80 9.62 -4.87
C VAL A 47 8.64 9.82 -3.62
N TYR A 48 8.32 10.85 -2.85
CA TYR A 48 8.93 11.11 -1.54
C TYR A 48 8.28 10.26 -0.44
N TRP A 49 9.01 9.25 0.06
CA TRP A 49 8.53 8.32 1.09
C TRP A 49 8.86 8.71 2.55
N GLY A 50 9.52 9.85 2.73
CA GLY A 50 9.98 10.36 4.03
C GLY A 50 11.49 10.56 4.08
N SER A 51 11.95 11.23 5.15
CA SER A 51 13.37 11.57 5.36
C SER A 51 14.17 10.46 6.05
N GLU A 52 13.49 9.39 6.50
CA GLU A 52 14.12 8.33 7.26
C GLU A 52 15.09 7.49 6.43
N THR A 53 16.19 7.09 7.07
CA THR A 53 17.25 6.25 6.47
C THR A 53 17.17 4.80 6.90
N GLU A 54 16.29 4.47 7.85
CA GLU A 54 16.12 3.14 8.42
C GLU A 54 14.65 2.70 8.30
N TRP A 55 14.45 1.43 7.96
CA TRP A 55 13.13 0.81 7.93
C TRP A 55 12.45 0.92 9.29
N LEU A 56 11.15 1.23 9.29
CA LEU A 56 10.34 1.46 10.49
C LEU A 56 10.81 2.68 11.32
N GLY A 57 11.67 3.54 10.78
CA GLY A 57 11.97 4.83 11.41
C GLY A 57 10.75 5.76 11.45
N ASP A 58 10.73 6.62 12.47
CA ASP A 58 9.77 7.72 12.62
C ASP A 58 10.53 9.03 12.85
N LYS A 59 10.66 9.84 11.79
CA LYS A 59 11.14 11.23 11.86
C LYS A 59 10.21 12.16 11.08
N ARG A 60 8.91 11.86 11.11
CA ARG A 60 7.89 12.46 10.24
C ARG A 60 6.77 13.18 10.99
N TYR A 61 6.93 13.35 12.30
CA TYR A 61 5.97 14.08 13.13
C TYR A 61 6.57 15.39 13.68
N ALA A 62 5.71 16.41 13.72
CA ALA A 62 5.98 17.66 14.43
C ALA A 62 4.90 17.93 15.50
N GLY A 63 5.23 18.77 16.49
CA GLY A 63 4.31 19.20 17.52
C GLY A 63 3.70 18.04 18.32
N ALA A 64 2.36 18.00 18.41
CA ALA A 64 1.65 16.99 19.18
C ALA A 64 1.55 15.64 18.44
N ARG A 65 1.21 15.66 17.15
CA ARG A 65 1.15 14.49 16.24
C ARG A 65 0.83 14.88 14.80
N GLU A 66 1.42 15.98 14.33
CA GLU A 66 1.18 16.45 12.96
C GLU A 66 2.09 15.69 11.99
N LEU A 67 1.51 14.81 11.17
CA LEU A 67 2.24 14.05 10.17
C LEU A 67 2.73 14.98 9.05
N GLU A 68 3.99 14.83 8.67
CA GLU A 68 4.62 15.58 7.59
C GLU A 68 3.84 15.39 6.29
N HIS A 69 3.37 16.49 5.70
CA HIS A 69 2.78 16.47 4.36
C HIS A 69 3.91 16.27 3.31
N PRO A 70 3.78 15.35 2.33
CA PRO A 70 2.57 14.69 1.86
C PRO A 70 2.37 13.24 2.36
N LEU A 71 3.06 12.84 3.43
CA LEU A 71 3.08 11.45 3.89
C LEU A 71 1.72 11.00 4.44
N ALA A 72 1.44 9.70 4.30
CA ALA A 72 0.19 9.07 4.77
C ALA A 72 0.43 7.79 5.59
N ALA A 73 1.68 7.50 5.94
CA ALA A 73 2.06 6.36 6.77
C ALA A 73 2.85 6.82 8.00
N VAL A 74 2.65 6.17 9.14
CA VAL A 74 3.22 6.59 10.45
C VAL A 74 4.70 6.26 10.63
N GLN A 75 5.26 5.33 9.85
CA GLN A 75 6.67 4.95 9.86
C GLN A 75 7.11 4.58 8.43
N LEU A 76 8.41 4.68 8.15
CA LEU A 76 8.94 4.33 6.84
C LEU A 76 8.69 2.85 6.51
N GLY A 77 8.08 2.61 5.34
CA GLY A 77 7.83 1.26 4.82
C GLY A 77 6.50 0.63 5.25
N LEU A 78 5.70 1.30 6.08
CA LEU A 78 4.33 0.87 6.37
C LEU A 78 3.35 1.41 5.32
N ILE A 79 2.24 0.70 5.13
CA ILE A 79 1.16 1.17 4.24
C ILE A 79 0.36 2.31 4.92
N TYR A 80 0.04 2.16 6.21
CA TYR A 80 -0.69 3.15 7.00
C TYR A 80 -0.14 3.26 8.42
N VAL A 81 -0.45 2.30 9.29
CA VAL A 81 -0.14 2.34 10.73
C VAL A 81 0.68 1.13 11.15
N ASN A 82 1.30 1.22 12.32
CA ASN A 82 1.95 0.08 12.96
C ASN A 82 0.88 -0.85 13.56
N PRO A 83 0.87 -2.15 13.22
CA PRO A 83 -0.11 -3.10 13.76
C PRO A 83 0.03 -3.32 15.28
N ASP A 84 1.19 -3.04 15.86
CA ASP A 84 1.44 -3.15 17.31
C ASP A 84 1.07 -1.85 18.06
N GLY A 85 0.44 -0.90 17.38
CA GLY A 85 0.07 0.41 17.91
C GLY A 85 1.18 1.46 17.75
N PRO A 86 0.90 2.74 18.08
CA PRO A 86 1.80 3.85 17.80
C PRO A 86 3.17 3.65 18.44
N ASN A 87 4.24 3.67 17.63
CA ASN A 87 5.61 3.40 18.09
C ASN A 87 5.80 2.04 18.79
N GLY A 88 4.97 1.05 18.41
CA GLY A 88 4.98 -0.29 19.02
C GLY A 88 4.37 -0.34 20.43
N ASN A 89 3.65 0.71 20.85
CA ASN A 89 2.87 0.69 22.08
C ASN A 89 1.46 0.14 21.80
N PRO A 90 1.08 -1.03 22.34
CA PRO A 90 -0.18 -1.71 22.03
C PRO A 90 -1.39 -1.10 22.77
N ASP A 91 -1.52 0.23 22.74
CA ASP A 91 -2.67 0.97 23.25
C ASP A 91 -3.62 1.32 22.08
N PRO A 92 -4.83 0.74 22.03
CA PRO A 92 -5.79 1.02 20.97
C PRO A 92 -6.32 2.45 20.93
N LEU A 93 -6.13 3.26 21.98
CA LEU A 93 -6.67 4.62 22.10
C LEU A 93 -5.68 5.71 21.68
N LEU A 94 -4.40 5.38 21.46
CA LEU A 94 -3.35 6.32 21.06
C LEU A 94 -3.38 6.64 19.58
#